data_AF-A0A7S3VA29-F1
#
_entry.id   AF-A0A7S3VA29-F1
#
_cell.length_a   1.000
_cell.length_b   1.000
_cell.length_c   1.000
_cell.angle_alpha   90.00
_cell.angle_beta   90.00
_cell.angle_gamma   90.00
#
_symmetry.space_group_name_H-M   'P 1'
#
loop_
_entity.id
_entity.type
_entity.pdbx_description
1 polymer ?
#
loop_
_entity_poly.entity_id
_entity_poly.type
_entity_poly.pdbx_seq_one_letter_code
_entity_poly.pdbx_strand_id
1 'polypeptide(L)'
;MIASRIQSTIILSAILFIEFHAEAFSIISMSLQQKEPFRPSNMSSNPYGNASPTSTSTSTTYSPPSTDIDIDIDINNEKISNNNSCSSLYFQLEEREDKDTCTTELFLKKDGTVAVFDSDGPPPISATGTWGQSTDQKFFIMNIKRKFGTGSDGRDMGEFCFEVERSYEGTIMTVGEKTLAVEGVMHLVDDLMGDLKVGFFSMIDTTAAKFGEDEGDNKDELKGGMSLTT
;
A
#
# COMPACT_ATOMS: atom_id res chain seq x y z
N MET A 1 -28.02 41.69 28.11
CA MET A 1 -27.93 41.81 26.64
C MET A 1 -26.49 41.60 26.16
N ILE A 2 -25.93 40.39 26.30
CA ILE A 2 -24.58 40.03 25.79
C ILE A 2 -24.61 38.56 25.36
N ALA A 3 -25.52 38.20 24.43
CA ALA A 3 -25.64 36.82 23.96
C ALA A 3 -26.11 36.74 22.49
N SER A 4 -25.60 37.62 21.62
CA SER A 4 -26.03 37.66 20.22
C SER A 4 -24.93 38.10 19.23
N ARG A 5 -23.65 37.81 19.52
CA ARG A 5 -22.54 38.19 18.61
C ARG A 5 -21.55 37.08 18.26
N ILE A 6 -21.84 35.81 18.57
CA ILE A 6 -20.91 34.70 18.28
C ILE A 6 -21.37 33.84 17.09
N GLN A 7 -22.61 34.00 16.61
CA GLN A 7 -23.14 33.17 15.52
C GLN A 7 -22.82 33.66 14.09
N SER A 8 -22.16 34.81 13.91
CA SER A 8 -21.88 35.36 12.56
C SER A 8 -20.48 35.10 12.01
N THR A 9 -19.57 34.48 12.75
CA THR A 9 -18.18 34.27 12.28
C THR A 9 -17.94 32.86 11.73
N ILE A 10 -18.86 31.91 11.91
CA ILE A 10 -18.67 30.51 11.49
C ILE A 10 -19.18 30.25 10.05
N ILE A 11 -19.98 31.14 9.47
CA ILE A 11 -20.59 30.93 8.14
C ILE A 11 -19.68 31.45 7.00
N LEU A 12 -18.56 32.11 7.31
CA LEU A 12 -17.64 32.64 6.29
C LEU A 12 -16.43 31.72 5.97
N SER A 13 -16.23 30.61 6.68
CA SER A 13 -15.16 29.64 6.35
C SER A 13 -15.62 28.46 5.50
N ALA A 14 -16.92 28.37 5.15
CA ALA A 14 -17.48 27.27 4.37
C ALA A 14 -17.67 27.59 2.86
N ILE A 15 -17.30 28.80 2.41
CA ILE A 15 -17.46 29.24 1.00
C ILE A 15 -16.08 29.53 0.35
N LEU A 16 -15.00 28.95 0.88
CA LEU A 16 -13.64 29.09 0.32
C LEU A 16 -12.94 27.73 0.10
N PHE A 17 -13.69 26.64 0.06
CA PHE A 17 -13.18 25.29 -0.18
C PHE A 17 -13.81 24.62 -1.42
N ILE A 18 -14.34 25.42 -2.35
CA ILE A 18 -14.80 24.97 -3.68
C ILE A 18 -14.13 25.86 -4.73
N GLU A 19 -12.81 25.76 -4.84
CA GLU A 19 -12.05 26.22 -6.02
C GLU A 19 -10.58 25.89 -5.77
N PHE A 20 -10.18 24.62 -5.88
CA PHE A 20 -8.79 24.31 -6.22
C PHE A 20 -8.72 22.89 -6.80
N HIS A 21 -8.08 22.78 -7.97
CA HIS A 21 -7.78 21.57 -8.75
C HIS A 21 -8.80 21.14 -9.81
N ALA A 22 -9.11 22.10 -10.70
CA ALA A 22 -9.33 21.79 -12.11
C ALA A 22 -8.20 22.43 -12.94
N GLU A 23 -6.99 21.87 -12.88
CA GLU A 23 -6.02 22.01 -13.98
C GLU A 23 -5.57 20.61 -14.37
N ALA A 24 -6.35 20.06 -15.29
CA ALA A 24 -6.04 18.85 -16.02
C ALA A 24 -4.72 19.04 -16.76
N PHE A 25 -3.81 18.10 -16.50
CA PHE A 25 -2.61 17.81 -17.25
C PHE A 25 -2.83 18.00 -18.76
N SER A 26 -2.20 19.04 -19.30
CA SER A 26 -1.97 19.19 -20.73
C SER A 26 -0.48 19.37 -20.96
N ILE A 27 0.00 18.65 -21.98
CA ILE A 27 1.29 18.81 -22.66
C ILE A 27 2.51 18.20 -21.97
N ILE A 28 2.73 16.90 -22.18
CA ILE A 28 4.06 16.43 -22.61
C ILE A 28 3.87 15.67 -23.93
N SER A 29 4.08 16.43 -25.01
CA SER A 29 4.21 15.92 -26.36
C SER A 29 5.37 14.93 -26.42
N MET A 30 5.10 13.80 -27.05
CA MET A 30 6.08 12.82 -27.50
C MET A 30 7.25 13.51 -28.20
N SER A 31 8.46 13.27 -27.73
CA SER A 31 9.68 13.40 -28.55
C SER A 31 10.21 11.99 -28.78
N LEU A 32 9.93 11.47 -29.98
CA LEU A 32 10.57 10.29 -30.53
C LEU A 32 12.08 10.55 -30.62
N GLN A 33 12.87 9.87 -29.79
CA GLN A 33 14.28 9.69 -30.09
C GLN A 33 14.44 8.57 -31.13
N GLN A 34 15.14 8.94 -32.20
CA GLN A 34 15.46 8.10 -33.33
C GLN A 34 16.17 6.81 -32.91
N LYS A 35 15.62 5.71 -33.42
CA LYS A 35 16.18 4.37 -33.47
C LYS A 35 17.50 4.38 -34.25
N GLU A 36 18.62 4.30 -33.55
CA GLU A 36 19.92 3.95 -34.15
C GLU A 36 19.91 2.48 -34.60
N PRO A 37 20.43 2.15 -35.80
CA PRO A 37 20.52 0.78 -36.27
C PRO A 37 21.58 -0.02 -35.50
N PHE A 38 21.14 -1.18 -35.03
CA PHE A 38 21.93 -2.22 -34.38
C PHE A 38 23.22 -2.54 -35.18
N ARG A 39 24.39 -2.31 -34.57
CA ARG A 39 25.68 -2.84 -35.06
C ARG A 39 25.91 -4.22 -34.42
N PRO A 40 26.01 -5.32 -35.19
CA PRO A 40 26.51 -6.58 -34.64
C PRO A 40 28.03 -6.48 -34.44
N SER A 41 28.47 -6.41 -33.19
CA SER A 41 29.87 -6.65 -32.83
C SER A 41 30.15 -8.16 -32.85
N ASN A 42 31.00 -8.57 -33.79
CA ASN A 42 31.72 -9.84 -33.79
C ASN A 42 32.32 -10.09 -32.41
N MET A 43 31.91 -11.16 -31.74
CA MET A 43 32.68 -11.72 -30.62
C MET A 43 33.35 -13.02 -31.04
N SER A 44 34.65 -12.87 -31.24
CA SER A 44 35.68 -13.89 -31.30
C SER A 44 35.61 -14.81 -30.08
N SER A 45 35.66 -16.11 -30.35
CA SER A 45 35.91 -17.16 -29.37
C SER A 45 37.21 -16.90 -28.60
N ASN A 46 37.15 -16.91 -27.27
CA ASN A 46 38.32 -17.08 -26.42
C ASN A 46 38.01 -18.13 -25.34
N PRO A 47 38.66 -19.30 -25.35
CA PRO A 47 38.60 -20.27 -24.27
C PRO A 47 39.74 -19.99 -23.25
N TYR A 48 39.59 -20.52 -22.03
CA TYR A 48 40.48 -20.41 -20.84
C TYR A 48 40.26 -19.14 -19.98
N GLY A 49 40.10 -19.21 -18.66
CA GLY A 49 40.23 -20.31 -17.71
C GLY A 49 39.78 -19.91 -16.30
N ASN A 50 39.81 -20.92 -15.42
CA ASN A 50 39.52 -20.88 -13.99
C ASN A 50 40.10 -19.69 -13.23
N ALA A 51 39.26 -19.05 -12.41
CA ALA A 51 39.64 -18.55 -11.09
C ALA A 51 38.37 -18.29 -10.25
N SER A 52 38.18 -19.05 -9.17
CA SER A 52 37.24 -18.72 -8.09
C SER A 52 37.81 -17.59 -7.25
N PRO A 53 37.09 -16.48 -7.02
CA PRO A 53 37.40 -15.56 -5.95
C PRO A 53 36.66 -15.97 -4.67
N THR A 54 37.43 -16.39 -3.66
CA THR A 54 36.96 -16.52 -2.27
C THR A 54 36.87 -15.11 -1.66
N SER A 55 35.66 -14.59 -1.48
CA SER A 55 35.40 -13.35 -0.75
C SER A 55 35.16 -13.65 0.73
N THR A 56 36.12 -13.26 1.57
CA THR A 56 35.98 -13.23 3.03
C THR A 56 35.24 -11.96 3.42
N SER A 57 33.96 -12.07 3.75
CA SER A 57 33.15 -10.98 4.32
C SER A 57 33.42 -10.85 5.82
N THR A 58 34.10 -9.78 6.24
CA THR A 58 34.21 -9.37 7.64
C THR A 58 32.91 -8.71 8.10
N SER A 59 32.22 -9.35 9.04
CA SER A 59 31.05 -8.79 9.72
C SER A 59 31.47 -7.76 10.77
N THR A 60 31.26 -6.48 10.49
CA THR A 60 31.23 -5.43 11.51
C THR A 60 29.82 -5.34 12.10
N THR A 61 29.68 -5.79 13.35
CA THR A 61 28.46 -5.66 14.15
C THR A 61 28.25 -4.20 14.53
N TYR A 62 27.20 -3.58 13.99
CA TYR A 62 26.76 -2.24 14.37
C TYR A 62 25.72 -2.38 15.49
N SER A 63 26.02 -1.84 16.68
CA SER A 63 25.03 -1.69 17.76
C SER A 63 24.33 -0.35 17.60
N PRO A 64 22.99 -0.30 17.45
CA PRO A 64 22.27 0.96 17.37
C PRO A 64 22.26 1.69 18.72
N PRO A 65 22.29 3.03 18.72
CA PRO A 65 22.12 3.83 19.93
C PRO A 65 20.68 3.73 20.44
N SER A 66 20.52 3.42 21.73
CA SER A 66 19.22 3.44 22.40
C SER A 66 18.77 4.88 22.60
N THR A 67 17.75 5.30 21.86
CA THR A 67 16.98 6.50 22.16
C THR A 67 15.78 6.11 23.02
N ASP A 68 15.96 6.22 24.33
CA ASP A 68 14.85 6.24 25.27
C ASP A 68 14.08 7.55 25.06
N ILE A 69 12.96 7.47 24.36
CA ILE A 69 12.00 8.59 24.22
C ILE A 69 10.94 8.36 25.29
N ASP A 70 11.02 9.12 26.37
CA ASP A 70 9.95 9.25 27.35
C ASP A 70 8.79 10.01 26.68
N ILE A 71 7.74 9.26 26.30
CA ILE A 71 6.49 9.82 25.81
C ILE A 71 5.62 10.13 27.02
N ASP A 72 5.60 11.40 27.42
CA ASP A 72 4.57 11.94 28.32
C ASP A 72 3.22 11.91 27.58
N ILE A 73 2.40 10.90 27.86
CA ILE A 73 1.03 10.80 27.35
C ILE A 73 0.14 11.69 28.21
N ASP A 74 -0.15 12.88 27.69
CA ASP A 74 -1.11 13.81 28.27
C ASP A 74 -2.54 13.30 27.99
N ILE A 75 -3.12 12.60 28.96
CA ILE A 75 -4.48 12.03 28.90
C ILE A 75 -5.49 13.13 29.24
N ASN A 76 -5.84 13.98 28.28
CA ASN A 76 -6.96 14.91 28.40
C ASN A 76 -7.88 14.85 27.17
N ASN A 77 -8.73 13.82 27.15
CA ASN A 77 -10.17 13.88 26.90
C ASN A 77 -10.70 14.78 25.75
N GLU A 78 -10.42 14.42 24.50
CA GLU A 78 -11.38 14.63 23.40
C GLU A 78 -11.74 13.29 22.75
N LYS A 79 -12.98 12.86 23.01
CA LYS A 79 -13.60 11.66 22.44
C LYS A 79 -14.12 11.96 21.03
N ILE A 80 -13.23 12.31 20.13
CA ILE A 80 -13.43 12.17 18.69
C ILE A 80 -12.46 11.07 18.28
N SER A 81 -12.90 9.82 18.38
CA SER A 81 -12.17 8.69 17.83
C SER A 81 -12.25 8.79 16.29
N ASN A 82 -11.49 9.71 15.71
CA ASN A 82 -11.12 9.67 14.31
C ASN A 82 -10.24 8.43 14.16
N ASN A 83 -10.91 7.29 13.99
CA ASN A 83 -10.26 5.98 13.95
C ASN A 83 -9.73 5.74 12.53
N ASN A 84 -8.93 6.69 12.02
CA ASN A 84 -8.29 6.59 10.70
C ASN A 84 -7.05 5.70 10.75
N SER A 85 -6.98 4.77 11.70
CA SER A 85 -5.87 3.83 11.80
C SER A 85 -6.08 2.71 10.79
N CYS A 86 -5.06 2.42 9.98
CA CYS A 86 -5.08 1.29 9.06
C CYS A 86 -4.85 -0.07 9.78
N SER A 87 -4.68 -0.08 11.10
CA SER A 87 -4.33 -1.29 11.84
C SER A 87 -5.50 -2.25 12.03
N SER A 88 -5.23 -3.55 11.87
CA SER A 88 -6.20 -4.67 11.98
C SER A 88 -7.32 -4.66 10.95
N LEU A 89 -7.05 -4.14 9.75
CA LEU A 89 -8.01 -4.08 8.66
C LEU A 89 -7.56 -4.95 7.49
N TYR A 90 -8.55 -5.46 6.75
CA TYR A 90 -8.35 -6.12 5.47
C TYR A 90 -8.44 -5.11 4.34
N PHE A 91 -7.49 -5.19 3.42
CA PHE A 91 -7.43 -4.31 2.25
C PHE A 91 -7.37 -5.12 0.98
N GLN A 92 -7.96 -4.56 -0.07
CA GLN A 92 -7.71 -4.97 -1.44
C GLN A 92 -6.74 -3.96 -2.05
N LEU A 93 -5.50 -4.38 -2.34
CA LEU A 93 -4.46 -3.58 -2.99
C LEU A 93 -4.55 -3.80 -4.50
N GLU A 94 -4.77 -2.73 -5.25
CA GLU A 94 -4.65 -2.68 -6.71
C GLU A 94 -3.32 -2.02 -7.08
N GLU A 95 -2.46 -2.74 -7.79
CA GLU A 95 -1.16 -2.29 -8.29
C GLU A 95 -1.27 -2.03 -9.80
N ARG A 96 -0.77 -0.88 -10.27
CA ARG A 96 -0.78 -0.46 -11.68
C ARG A 96 0.64 -0.12 -12.13
N GLU A 97 1.36 -1.11 -12.66
CA GLU A 97 2.73 -1.00 -13.20
C GLU A 97 2.64 -1.01 -14.74
N ASP A 98 2.93 0.13 -15.37
CA ASP A 98 2.78 0.34 -16.81
C ASP A 98 1.39 0.01 -17.37
N LYS A 99 1.28 -1.12 -18.09
CA LYS A 99 0.06 -1.62 -18.73
C LYS A 99 -0.56 -2.80 -17.97
N ASP A 100 0.16 -3.29 -16.95
CA ASP A 100 -0.20 -4.46 -16.19
C ASP A 100 -0.84 -4.02 -14.88
N THR A 101 -1.91 -4.71 -14.50
CA THR A 101 -2.64 -4.46 -13.26
C THR A 101 -2.75 -5.77 -12.49
N CYS A 102 -2.55 -5.72 -11.19
CA CYS A 102 -2.87 -6.85 -10.32
C CYS A 102 -3.56 -6.40 -9.05
N THR A 103 -4.33 -7.31 -8.48
CA THR A 103 -5.06 -7.15 -7.25
C THR A 103 -4.54 -8.15 -6.24
N THR A 104 -4.30 -7.70 -5.01
CA THR A 104 -3.80 -8.52 -3.91
C THR A 104 -4.60 -8.26 -2.64
N GLU A 105 -5.03 -9.30 -1.95
CA GLU A 105 -5.63 -9.19 -0.62
C GLU A 105 -4.54 -9.07 0.46
N LEU A 106 -4.71 -8.10 1.36
CA LEU A 106 -3.78 -7.81 2.45
C LEU A 106 -4.50 -7.74 3.80
N PHE A 107 -3.78 -8.05 4.88
CA PHE A 107 -4.17 -7.71 6.24
C PHE A 107 -3.04 -6.99 6.96
N LEU A 108 -3.33 -5.78 7.43
CA LEU A 108 -2.36 -4.94 8.14
C LEU A 108 -2.44 -5.20 9.64
N LYS A 109 -1.44 -5.86 10.21
CA LYS A 109 -1.44 -6.21 11.64
C LYS A 109 -1.03 -5.01 12.50
N LYS A 110 -1.47 -4.99 13.78
CA LYS A 110 -1.10 -3.93 14.74
C LYS A 110 0.40 -3.82 15.02
N ASP A 111 1.14 -4.90 14.81
CA ASP A 111 2.59 -4.96 15.01
C ASP A 111 3.40 -4.34 13.87
N GLY A 112 2.73 -3.74 12.87
CA GLY A 112 3.38 -3.15 11.70
C GLY A 112 3.75 -4.18 10.64
N THR A 113 3.32 -5.44 10.75
CA THR A 113 3.54 -6.46 9.70
C THR A 113 2.36 -6.58 8.74
N VAL A 114 2.63 -7.00 7.51
CA VAL A 114 1.64 -7.25 6.46
C VAL A 114 1.50 -8.74 6.23
N ALA A 115 0.27 -9.26 6.30
CA ALA A 115 -0.06 -10.57 5.77
C ALA A 115 -0.59 -10.42 4.34
N VAL A 116 0.03 -11.14 3.40
CA VAL A 116 -0.34 -11.15 1.99
C VAL A 116 -1.09 -12.45 1.70
N PHE A 117 -2.25 -12.34 1.05
CA PHE A 117 -3.09 -13.48 0.69
C PHE A 117 -3.17 -13.62 -0.84
N ASP A 118 -4.37 -13.91 -1.36
CA ASP A 118 -4.60 -14.19 -2.76
C ASP A 118 -4.29 -12.99 -3.64
N SER A 119 -3.76 -13.27 -4.82
CA SER A 119 -3.50 -12.30 -5.88
C SER A 119 -3.93 -12.87 -7.23
N ASP A 120 -4.39 -12.00 -8.13
CA ASP A 120 -4.68 -12.35 -9.53
C ASP A 120 -3.44 -12.35 -10.43
N GLY A 121 -2.27 -11.95 -9.89
CA GLY A 121 -0.98 -12.01 -10.55
C GLY A 121 -0.27 -13.37 -10.42
N PRO A 122 1.01 -13.46 -10.83
CA PRO A 122 1.82 -14.65 -10.60
C PRO A 122 1.85 -15.02 -9.10
N PRO A 123 1.64 -16.29 -8.73
CA PRO A 123 1.62 -16.68 -7.32
C PRO A 123 3.04 -16.67 -6.74
N PRO A 124 3.31 -15.94 -5.64
CA PRO A 124 4.60 -15.98 -4.98
C PRO A 124 4.79 -17.30 -4.20
N ILE A 125 6.05 -17.76 -4.10
CA ILE A 125 6.45 -18.83 -3.17
C ILE A 125 6.25 -18.38 -1.72
N SER A 126 6.61 -17.12 -1.45
CA SER A 126 6.49 -16.51 -0.13
C SER A 126 6.39 -15.00 -0.26
N ALA A 127 5.71 -14.36 0.67
CA ALA A 127 5.60 -12.91 0.76
C ALA A 127 5.72 -12.45 2.21
N THR A 128 6.41 -11.32 2.42
CA THR A 128 6.56 -10.66 3.71
C THR A 128 6.46 -9.16 3.50
N GLY A 129 5.97 -8.43 4.50
CA GLY A 129 5.95 -6.98 4.42
C GLY A 129 5.81 -6.29 5.76
N THR A 130 6.08 -4.99 5.75
CA THR A 130 5.88 -4.09 6.87
C THR A 130 5.08 -2.88 6.42
N TRP A 131 4.39 -2.24 7.35
CA TRP A 131 3.64 -1.02 7.09
C TRP A 131 3.79 -0.05 8.26
N GLY A 132 3.55 1.22 7.96
CA GLY A 132 3.58 2.31 8.90
C GLY A 132 2.63 3.41 8.50
N GLN A 133 2.25 4.22 9.47
CA GLN A 133 1.40 5.38 9.29
C GLN A 133 2.01 6.52 10.08
N SER A 134 1.97 7.73 9.52
CA SER A 134 2.44 8.93 10.21
C SER A 134 1.59 9.26 11.43
N THR A 135 2.16 10.03 12.37
CA THR A 135 1.46 10.47 13.59
C THR A 135 0.19 11.29 13.31
N ASP A 136 0.19 12.05 12.20
CA ASP A 136 -0.98 12.81 11.75
C ASP A 136 -2.03 11.97 11.01
N GLN A 137 -1.78 10.66 10.87
CA GLN A 137 -2.66 9.67 10.24
C GLN A 137 -2.96 9.92 8.75
N LYS A 138 -2.20 10.79 8.09
CA LYS A 138 -2.41 11.14 6.67
C LYS A 138 -1.51 10.38 5.73
N PHE A 139 -0.30 10.06 6.14
CA PHE A 139 0.68 9.39 5.29
C PHE A 139 0.79 7.91 5.63
N PHE A 140 0.83 7.11 4.58
CA PHE A 140 0.96 5.66 4.64
C PHE A 140 2.26 5.25 3.95
N ILE A 141 2.99 4.34 4.60
CA ILE A 141 4.13 3.66 4.00
C ILE A 141 3.99 2.15 4.15
N MET A 142 4.33 1.41 3.11
CA MET A 142 4.35 -0.05 3.16
C MET A 142 5.49 -0.58 2.31
N ASN A 143 6.09 -1.69 2.73
CA ASN A 143 7.10 -2.42 1.97
C ASN A 143 6.66 -3.86 1.85
N ILE A 144 6.60 -4.39 0.63
CA ILE A 144 6.28 -5.80 0.37
C ILE A 144 7.43 -6.42 -0.42
N LYS A 145 7.90 -7.58 0.08
CA LYS A 145 8.87 -8.46 -0.57
C LYS A 145 8.21 -9.76 -0.94
N ARG A 146 8.20 -10.08 -2.23
CA ARG A 146 7.63 -11.32 -2.80
C ARG A 146 8.74 -12.14 -3.45
N LYS A 147 8.78 -13.43 -3.15
CA LYS A 147 9.70 -14.38 -3.77
C LYS A 147 8.94 -15.20 -4.81
N PHE A 148 9.46 -15.27 -6.02
CA PHE A 148 8.90 -16.04 -7.13
C PHE A 148 9.86 -17.14 -7.54
N GLY A 149 9.30 -18.28 -7.94
CA GLY A 149 10.01 -19.36 -8.58
C GLY A 149 9.62 -19.42 -10.05
N THR A 150 10.60 -19.65 -10.91
CA THR A 150 10.36 -19.90 -12.33
C THR A 150 11.40 -20.86 -12.87
N GLY A 151 11.21 -21.27 -14.12
CA GLY A 151 12.00 -22.32 -14.73
C GLY A 151 11.44 -23.72 -14.45
N SER A 152 12.00 -24.70 -15.13
CA SER A 152 11.67 -26.11 -14.98
C SER A 152 12.90 -26.92 -15.33
N ASP A 153 13.12 -28.03 -14.62
CA ASP A 153 14.15 -28.99 -14.98
C ASP A 153 14.10 -29.37 -16.47
N GLY A 154 15.24 -29.27 -17.15
CA GLY A 154 15.39 -29.59 -18.58
C GLY A 154 15.19 -28.43 -19.56
N ARG A 155 14.96 -27.19 -19.10
CA ARG A 155 15.09 -25.98 -19.94
C ARG A 155 16.46 -25.35 -19.78
N ASP A 156 16.88 -24.63 -20.83
CA ASP A 156 18.23 -24.04 -20.97
C ASP A 156 18.64 -23.09 -19.82
N MET A 157 17.68 -22.58 -19.04
CA MET A 157 17.91 -21.65 -17.93
C MET A 157 17.77 -22.28 -16.53
N GLY A 158 17.41 -23.56 -16.43
CA GLY A 158 17.21 -24.25 -15.14
C GLY A 158 16.07 -23.68 -14.28
N GLU A 159 15.96 -24.16 -13.05
CA GLU A 159 15.09 -23.59 -12.01
C GLU A 159 15.80 -22.44 -11.31
N PHE A 160 15.13 -21.30 -11.16
CA PHE A 160 15.66 -20.17 -10.42
C PHE A 160 14.56 -19.45 -9.63
N CYS A 161 14.99 -18.80 -8.54
CA CYS A 161 14.14 -17.96 -7.72
C CYS A 161 14.63 -16.52 -7.80
N PHE A 162 13.70 -15.58 -7.76
CA PHE A 162 14.02 -14.16 -7.66
C PHE A 162 13.08 -13.48 -6.67
N GLU A 163 13.52 -12.37 -6.11
CA GLU A 163 12.75 -11.56 -5.16
C GLU A 163 12.42 -10.22 -5.78
N VAL A 164 11.21 -9.75 -5.53
CA VAL A 164 10.73 -8.44 -5.94
C VAL A 164 10.34 -7.70 -4.68
N GLU A 165 10.99 -6.56 -4.46
CA GLU A 165 10.68 -5.63 -3.38
C GLU A 165 10.04 -4.37 -3.98
N ARG A 166 8.97 -3.92 -3.33
CA ARG A 166 8.24 -2.71 -3.70
C ARG A 166 7.96 -1.89 -2.43
N SER A 167 8.20 -0.59 -2.54
CA SER A 167 7.83 0.41 -1.53
C SER A 167 6.61 1.17 -2.00
N TYR A 168 5.65 1.38 -1.10
CA TYR A 168 4.36 2.01 -1.38
C TYR A 168 4.26 3.24 -0.48
N GLU A 169 4.13 4.40 -1.09
CA GLU A 169 3.95 5.68 -0.38
C GLU A 169 2.63 6.30 -0.82
N GLY A 170 1.75 6.57 0.13
CA GLY A 170 0.40 7.04 -0.18
C GLY A 170 -0.21 7.95 0.86
N THR A 171 -1.37 8.51 0.51
CA THR A 171 -2.19 9.32 1.39
C THR A 171 -3.44 8.55 1.78
N ILE A 172 -3.77 8.57 3.07
CA ILE A 172 -4.97 7.95 3.62
C ILE A 172 -6.13 8.92 3.45
N MET A 173 -7.23 8.41 2.93
CA MET A 173 -8.46 9.15 2.71
C MET A 173 -9.67 8.31 3.14
N THR A 174 -10.77 8.98 3.44
CA THR A 174 -12.05 8.32 3.73
C THR A 174 -12.93 8.41 2.50
N VAL A 175 -13.42 7.25 2.04
CA VAL A 175 -14.39 7.13 0.95
C VAL A 175 -15.75 6.81 1.57
N GLY A 176 -16.74 7.67 1.34
CA GLY A 176 -18.04 7.56 2.01
C GLY A 176 -17.95 7.92 3.49
N GLU A 177 -18.68 7.21 4.34
CA GLU A 177 -18.75 7.51 5.78
C GLU A 177 -17.71 6.79 6.63
N LYS A 178 -17.29 5.59 6.21
CA LYS A 178 -16.49 4.68 7.07
C LYS A 178 -15.39 3.90 6.37
N THR A 179 -15.35 3.90 5.04
CA THR A 179 -14.36 3.10 4.30
C THR A 179 -13.07 3.89 4.19
N LEU A 180 -11.97 3.30 4.69
CA LEU A 180 -10.64 3.86 4.46
C LEU A 180 -10.14 3.44 3.08
N ALA A 181 -9.49 4.39 2.40
CA ALA A 181 -8.75 4.13 1.18
C ALA A 181 -7.36 4.75 1.27
N VAL A 182 -6.42 4.19 0.53
CA VAL A 182 -5.07 4.74 0.37
C VAL A 182 -4.78 4.82 -1.11
N GLU A 183 -4.34 5.99 -1.58
CA GLU A 183 -3.87 6.16 -2.95
C GLU A 183 -2.44 6.67 -2.93
N GLY A 184 -1.62 6.17 -3.86
CA GLY A 184 -0.20 6.50 -3.84
C GLY A 184 0.62 6.00 -5.02
N VAL A 185 1.92 6.03 -4.80
CA VAL A 185 2.95 5.70 -5.78
C VAL A 185 3.73 4.47 -5.32
N MET A 186 4.09 3.63 -6.28
CA MET A 186 4.97 2.49 -6.08
C MET A 186 6.40 2.81 -6.51
N HIS A 187 7.33 2.38 -5.68
CA HIS A 187 8.76 2.63 -5.81
C HIS A 187 9.52 1.30 -5.85
N LEU A 188 10.53 1.23 -6.71
CA LEU A 188 11.57 0.21 -6.73
C LEU A 188 12.86 0.87 -6.22
N VAL A 189 13.32 0.42 -5.05
CA VAL A 189 14.59 0.88 -4.48
C VAL A 189 15.68 -0.11 -4.88
N ASP A 190 16.64 0.35 -5.66
CA ASP A 190 17.78 -0.42 -6.15
C ASP A 190 19.10 0.28 -5.79
N ASP A 191 20.12 -0.47 -5.40
CA ASP A 191 21.42 0.10 -4.98
C ASP A 191 22.15 0.84 -6.11
N LEU A 192 21.90 0.45 -7.36
CA LEU A 192 22.56 1.02 -8.53
C LEU A 192 21.74 2.15 -9.15
N MET A 193 20.42 1.98 -9.24
CA MET A 193 19.53 2.94 -9.90
C MET A 193 18.87 3.94 -8.94
N GLY A 194 18.96 3.71 -7.63
CA GLY A 194 18.32 4.52 -6.61
C GLY A 194 16.82 4.22 -6.49
N ASP A 195 16.07 5.24 -6.07
CA ASP A 195 14.63 5.17 -5.95
C ASP A 195 13.95 5.49 -7.30
N LEU A 196 13.32 4.46 -7.89
CA LEU A 196 12.61 4.55 -9.16
C LEU A 196 11.11 4.42 -8.94
N LYS A 197 10.35 5.42 -9.39
CA LYS A 197 8.90 5.31 -9.52
C LYS A 197 8.54 4.30 -10.61
N VAL A 198 7.83 3.24 -10.23
CA VAL A 198 7.43 2.15 -11.14
C VAL A 198 5.92 2.09 -11.41
N GLY A 199 5.10 2.72 -10.58
CA GLY A 199 3.65 2.63 -10.77
C GLY A 199 2.83 3.44 -9.78
N PHE A 200 1.54 3.13 -9.76
CA PHE A 200 0.57 3.67 -8.82
C PHE A 200 -0.15 2.53 -8.12
N PHE A 201 -0.70 2.81 -6.95
CA PHE A 201 -1.54 1.85 -6.25
C PHE A 201 -2.78 2.51 -5.63
N SER A 202 -3.80 1.69 -5.42
CA SER A 202 -4.96 2.03 -4.60
C SER A 202 -5.23 0.89 -3.63
N MET A 203 -5.55 1.20 -2.38
CA MET A 203 -6.00 0.25 -1.38
C MET A 203 -7.38 0.65 -0.89
N ILE A 204 -8.30 -0.31 -0.79
CA ILE A 204 -9.65 -0.09 -0.25
C ILE A 204 -9.88 -1.05 0.92
N ASP A 205 -10.39 -0.52 2.02
CA ASP A 205 -10.80 -1.31 3.19
C ASP A 205 -11.97 -2.24 2.82
N THR A 206 -11.76 -3.53 3.01
CA THR A 206 -12.72 -4.62 2.75
C THR A 206 -13.09 -5.38 4.02
N THR A 207 -12.75 -4.84 5.19
CA THR A 207 -12.96 -5.49 6.50
C THR A 207 -14.42 -5.86 6.73
N ALA A 208 -15.35 -4.94 6.42
CA ALA A 208 -16.79 -5.19 6.55
C ALA A 208 -17.24 -6.39 5.70
N ALA A 209 -16.73 -6.52 4.48
CA ALA A 209 -17.06 -7.64 3.59
C ALA A 209 -16.49 -8.99 4.09
N LYS A 210 -15.33 -8.98 4.77
CA LYS A 210 -14.70 -10.21 5.29
C LYS A 210 -15.38 -10.77 6.53
N PHE A 211 -15.89 -9.91 7.41
CA PHE A 211 -16.54 -10.35 8.65
C PHE A 211 -18.06 -10.49 8.56
N GLY A 212 -18.64 -10.06 7.43
CA GLY A 212 -20.08 -9.84 7.34
C GLY A 212 -20.42 -8.62 8.18
N GLU A 213 -21.07 -7.62 7.59
CA GLU A 213 -21.87 -6.75 8.43
C GLU A 213 -22.91 -7.69 9.05
N ASP A 214 -22.86 -7.85 10.38
CA ASP A 214 -23.97 -8.41 11.15
C ASP A 214 -25.15 -7.45 10.88
N GLU A 215 -25.80 -7.60 9.73
CA GLU A 215 -27.09 -7.02 9.44
C GLU A 215 -27.94 -7.58 10.56
N GLY A 216 -28.17 -6.75 11.57
CA GLY A 216 -28.97 -7.06 12.74
C GLY A 216 -30.29 -7.56 12.22
N ASP A 217 -30.41 -8.89 12.17
CA ASP A 217 -31.55 -9.64 11.71
C ASP A 217 -32.71 -9.13 12.55
N ASN A 218 -33.46 -8.20 11.97
CA ASN A 218 -34.59 -7.53 12.60
C ASN A 218 -35.64 -8.62 12.78
N LYS A 219 -35.52 -9.35 13.88
CA LYS A 219 -36.56 -10.23 14.43
C LYS A 219 -37.66 -9.34 14.97
N ASP A 220 -38.26 -8.52 14.11
CA ASP A 220 -39.58 -7.96 14.31
C ASP A 220 -40.57 -9.13 14.18
N GLU A 221 -40.65 -9.88 15.28
CA GLU A 221 -41.88 -10.10 16.03
C GLU A 221 -43.17 -10.00 15.19
N LEU A 222 -43.36 -10.94 14.25
CA LEU A 222 -44.68 -11.32 13.76
C LEU A 222 -45.45 -12.06 14.88
N LYS A 223 -45.80 -11.34 15.96
CA LYS A 223 -46.87 -11.74 16.88
C LYS A 223 -48.23 -11.39 16.25
N GLY A 224 -48.53 -12.05 15.14
CA GLY A 224 -49.88 -12.06 14.57
C GLY A 224 -50.76 -13.01 15.34
N GLY A 225 -51.49 -12.50 16.33
CA GLY A 225 -52.47 -13.26 17.12
C GLY A 225 -53.61 -13.82 16.27
N MET A 226 -53.93 -15.10 16.48
CA MET A 226 -55.17 -15.72 16.01
C MET A 226 -56.08 -15.93 17.23
N SER A 227 -56.97 -14.96 17.46
CA SER A 227 -58.06 -15.05 18.43
C SER A 227 -59.22 -15.79 17.79
N LEU A 228 -59.45 -17.04 18.20
CA LEU A 228 -60.65 -17.80 17.88
C LEU A 228 -61.79 -17.30 18.77
N THR A 229 -62.78 -16.65 18.16
CA THR A 229 -64.08 -16.42 18.80
C THR A 229 -65.11 -17.36 18.18
N THR A 230 -65.74 -18.07 19.13
CA THR A 230 -66.93 -18.95 19.16
C THR A 230 -67.80 -19.09 17.92
#